data_AF-A0A9W8PU05-F1
#
_entry.id   AF-A0A9W8PU05-F1
#
_cell.length_a   1.000
_cell.length_b   1.000
_cell.length_c   1.000
_cell.angle_alpha   90.00
_cell.angle_beta   90.00
_cell.angle_gamma   90.00
#
_symmetry.space_group_name_H-M   'P 1'
#
loop_
_entity.id
_entity.type
_entity.pdbx_description
1 polymer ?
#
loop_
_entity_poly.entity_id
_entity_poly.type
_entity_poly.pdbx_seq_one_letter_code
_entity_poly.pdbx_strand_id
1 'polypeptide(L)'
;MDMLQLWASDLDFNTNTRETPSETQVDRTVSLEEQQAKDIEREKAFHDLLTKAGGRPWYSRTLITHVARNPGNYDELLQYWGKDPTESEKGHWMVFERQLERWNLFCRYQRRARRNSDTFKEYSARCNRRLSNKLSSAALDMKQDLNDQDSLSQWLEYLCFELSECKRYSWYKRYHQHYENAWRILVDSKVLHPNESRSQVETTEYASLHNNERTSLRQAVEAASSKVLLAERDSLNPSLRGPLAQRKLFEAQANLDSAIEAFDRLQHRIDAIKKYGEATSTYREARQGAHRHQILLEWVQQQIPLIEKELGLSCSTQRLTLDGDMLTETESDESDDQVDSIDSSCTSSVCEPVGLQRSESKKRCRLESISGEATQSSNNNNARPKRSRHSVDSNSRVSQL
;
A
#
# COMPACT_ATOMS: atom_id res chain seq x y z
N MET A 1 8.14 38.77 17.06
CA MET A 1 8.25 37.41 17.62
C MET A 1 8.59 36.49 16.47
N ASP A 2 9.40 35.47 16.73
CA ASP A 2 10.14 34.76 15.69
C ASP A 2 9.30 33.80 14.84
N MET A 3 9.39 33.99 13.52
CA MET A 3 9.07 32.95 12.53
C MET A 3 10.33 32.33 11.91
N LEU A 4 11.52 32.89 12.19
CA LEU A 4 12.79 32.51 11.55
C LEU A 4 13.51 31.33 12.22
N GLN A 5 13.07 30.88 13.41
CA GLN A 5 13.71 29.76 14.13
C GLN A 5 13.18 28.37 13.76
N LEU A 6 12.16 28.26 12.91
CA LEU A 6 11.58 26.97 12.51
C LEU A 6 12.15 26.38 11.21
N TRP A 7 13.13 27.03 10.59
CA TRP A 7 13.64 26.71 9.24
C TRP A 7 15.05 26.10 9.21
N ALA A 8 15.57 25.66 10.36
CA ALA A 8 16.96 25.20 10.54
C ALA A 8 17.08 23.69 10.90
N SER A 9 16.29 22.84 10.26
CA SER A 9 16.40 21.37 10.38
C SER A 9 16.01 20.70 9.06
N ASP A 10 17.01 20.52 8.19
CA ASP A 10 17.15 19.48 7.14
C ASP A 10 18.22 19.96 6.14
N LEU A 11 19.49 19.92 6.55
CA LEU A 11 20.63 20.23 5.68
C LEU A 11 21.87 19.41 6.08
N ASP A 12 21.87 18.13 5.72
CA ASP A 12 23.09 17.33 5.62
C ASP A 12 22.94 16.27 4.50
N PHE A 13 24.07 15.85 3.92
CA PHE A 13 24.20 14.98 2.73
C PHE A 13 23.92 15.57 1.33
N ASN A 14 24.78 16.49 0.87
CA ASN A 14 25.68 16.16 -0.26
C ASN A 14 26.72 17.25 -0.57
N THR A 15 28.00 16.99 -0.30
CA THR A 15 29.11 17.68 -0.97
C THR A 15 30.26 16.71 -1.28
N ASN A 16 30.64 16.68 -2.57
CA ASN A 16 31.86 16.12 -3.19
C ASN A 16 31.66 15.00 -4.23
N THR A 17 31.01 15.33 -5.35
CA THR A 17 31.24 14.60 -6.61
C THR A 17 32.39 15.27 -7.37
N ARG A 18 33.60 14.72 -7.27
CA ARG A 18 34.76 15.15 -8.07
C ARG A 18 34.86 14.30 -9.32
N GLU A 19 34.76 14.92 -10.48
CA GLU A 19 34.67 14.23 -11.77
C GLU A 19 35.97 13.47 -12.10
N THR A 20 35.84 12.19 -12.46
CA THR A 20 36.90 11.39 -13.10
C THR A 20 36.25 10.46 -14.13
N PRO A 21 36.14 10.89 -15.42
CA PRO A 21 35.37 10.14 -16.41
C PRO A 21 36.23 9.14 -17.20
N SER A 22 35.90 7.84 -17.13
CA SER A 22 35.84 6.87 -18.26
C SER A 22 35.78 5.42 -17.76
N GLU A 23 36.60 5.08 -16.76
CA GLU A 23 36.84 3.67 -16.37
C GLU A 23 35.64 3.03 -15.64
N THR A 24 34.87 3.83 -14.90
CA THR A 24 33.76 3.36 -14.04
C THR A 24 32.49 2.93 -14.78
N GLN A 25 32.37 3.15 -16.09
CA GLN A 25 31.15 2.79 -16.85
C GLN A 25 31.13 1.32 -17.28
N VAL A 26 32.27 0.78 -17.70
CA VAL A 26 32.39 -0.62 -18.17
C VAL A 26 32.18 -1.58 -17.00
N ASP A 27 32.83 -1.32 -15.87
CA ASP A 27 32.71 -2.13 -14.65
C ASP A 27 31.25 -2.18 -14.11
N ARG A 28 30.54 -1.03 -14.16
CA ARG A 28 29.12 -0.95 -13.80
C ARG A 28 28.19 -1.71 -14.77
N THR A 29 28.49 -1.72 -16.07
CA THR A 29 27.67 -2.45 -17.06
C THR A 29 27.85 -3.95 -16.92
N VAL A 30 29.08 -4.44 -16.74
CA VAL A 30 29.35 -5.87 -16.44
C VAL A 30 28.66 -6.30 -15.15
N SER A 31 28.74 -5.49 -14.08
CA SER A 31 28.05 -5.76 -12.81
C SER A 31 26.52 -5.84 -12.95
N LEU A 32 25.92 -5.02 -13.83
CA LEU A 32 24.48 -5.02 -14.08
C LEU A 32 24.03 -6.25 -14.91
N GLU A 33 24.77 -6.62 -15.95
CA GLU A 33 24.48 -7.82 -16.75
C GLU A 33 24.64 -9.10 -15.92
N GLU A 34 25.68 -9.18 -15.08
CA GLU A 34 25.84 -10.27 -14.10
C GLU A 34 24.64 -10.36 -13.14
N GLN A 35 24.15 -9.22 -12.64
CA GLN A 35 22.99 -9.21 -11.75
C GLN A 35 21.72 -9.66 -12.47
N GLN A 36 21.48 -9.18 -13.70
CA GLN A 36 20.33 -9.60 -14.51
C GLN A 36 20.37 -11.11 -14.81
N ALA A 37 21.56 -11.68 -15.08
CA ALA A 37 21.73 -13.11 -15.25
C ALA A 37 21.41 -13.91 -13.96
N LYS A 38 21.87 -13.43 -12.80
CA LYS A 38 21.56 -14.04 -11.48
C LYS A 38 20.06 -13.98 -11.18
N ASP A 39 19.40 -12.85 -11.47
CA ASP A 39 17.96 -12.67 -11.29
C ASP A 39 17.15 -13.58 -12.24
N ILE A 40 17.59 -13.77 -13.49
CA ILE A 40 16.97 -14.69 -14.46
C ILE A 40 17.04 -16.15 -14.00
N GLU A 41 18.17 -16.61 -13.46
CA GLU A 41 18.28 -18.00 -12.96
C GLU A 41 17.51 -18.20 -11.63
N ARG A 42 17.42 -17.18 -10.78
CA ARG A 42 16.52 -17.19 -9.59
C ARG A 42 15.06 -17.34 -10.00
N GLU A 43 14.61 -16.56 -10.99
CA GLU A 43 13.24 -16.60 -11.50
C GLU A 43 12.91 -17.96 -12.16
N LYS A 44 13.85 -18.55 -12.89
CA LYS A 44 13.75 -19.94 -13.40
C LYS A 44 13.64 -20.96 -12.27
N ALA A 45 14.41 -20.81 -11.20
CA ALA A 45 14.32 -21.71 -10.05
C ALA A 45 12.94 -21.64 -9.36
N PHE A 46 12.32 -20.46 -9.27
CA PHE A 46 10.95 -20.33 -8.76
C PHE A 46 9.89 -20.93 -9.70
N HIS A 47 10.01 -20.75 -11.02
CA HIS A 47 9.18 -21.45 -11.99
C HIS A 47 9.21 -22.97 -11.78
N ASP A 48 10.41 -23.54 -11.59
CA ASP A 48 10.60 -24.99 -11.44
C ASP A 48 10.10 -25.50 -10.07
N LEU A 49 10.26 -24.69 -9.01
CA LEU A 49 9.68 -24.97 -7.68
C LEU A 49 8.14 -24.93 -7.70
N LEU A 50 7.53 -23.95 -8.37
CA LEU A 50 6.08 -23.85 -8.54
C LEU A 50 5.53 -25.07 -9.29
N THR A 51 6.17 -25.42 -10.41
CA THR A 51 5.81 -26.62 -11.20
C THR A 51 5.91 -27.89 -10.35
N LYS A 52 6.99 -28.04 -9.57
CA LYS A 52 7.18 -29.18 -8.66
C LYS A 52 6.16 -29.21 -7.51
N ALA A 53 5.60 -28.07 -7.13
CA ALA A 53 4.54 -27.95 -6.11
C ALA A 53 3.12 -28.19 -6.68
N GLY A 54 2.98 -28.58 -7.96
CA GLY A 54 1.69 -28.78 -8.63
C GLY A 54 1.02 -27.50 -9.12
N GLY A 55 1.65 -26.33 -8.96
CA GLY A 55 1.15 -25.07 -9.47
C GLY A 55 1.47 -24.88 -10.96
N ARG A 56 0.58 -24.22 -11.70
CA ARG A 56 0.81 -23.89 -13.12
C ARG A 56 1.55 -22.55 -13.25
N PRO A 57 2.70 -22.48 -13.95
CA PRO A 57 3.37 -21.22 -14.27
C PRO A 57 2.49 -20.26 -15.07
N TRP A 58 2.51 -18.98 -14.72
CA TRP A 58 1.85 -17.88 -15.44
C TRP A 58 2.20 -17.84 -16.94
N TYR A 59 3.46 -18.13 -17.28
CA TYR A 59 3.97 -18.32 -18.63
C TYR A 59 5.13 -19.34 -18.66
N SER A 60 5.55 -19.76 -19.86
CA SER A 60 6.61 -20.78 -20.03
C SER A 60 7.99 -20.31 -19.57
N ARG A 61 8.75 -21.20 -18.91
CA ARG A 61 10.18 -21.05 -18.55
C ARG A 61 11.07 -20.41 -19.62
N THR A 62 10.79 -20.68 -20.90
CA THR A 62 11.57 -20.15 -22.03
C THR A 62 11.41 -18.64 -22.19
N LEU A 63 10.23 -18.10 -21.86
CA LEU A 63 9.89 -16.69 -22.03
C LEU A 63 10.54 -15.79 -20.96
N ILE A 64 10.97 -16.34 -19.81
CA ILE A 64 11.63 -15.60 -18.70
C ILE A 64 12.78 -14.74 -19.23
N THR A 65 13.65 -15.29 -20.07
CA THR A 65 14.81 -14.57 -20.62
C THR A 65 14.43 -13.47 -21.62
N HIS A 66 13.24 -13.54 -22.22
CA HIS A 66 12.72 -12.49 -23.11
C HIS A 66 12.04 -11.37 -22.31
N VAL A 67 11.19 -11.74 -21.34
CA VAL A 67 10.53 -10.84 -20.39
C VAL A 67 11.55 -10.03 -19.59
N ALA A 68 12.56 -10.68 -19.02
CA ALA A 68 13.61 -10.01 -18.25
C ALA A 68 14.48 -9.02 -19.06
N ARG A 69 14.50 -9.16 -20.39
CA ARG A 69 15.27 -8.28 -21.31
C ARG A 69 14.45 -7.12 -21.88
N ASN A 70 13.15 -7.33 -22.14
CA ASN A 70 12.28 -6.33 -22.76
C ASN A 70 10.89 -6.35 -22.10
N PRO A 71 10.77 -6.05 -20.80
CA PRO A 71 9.54 -6.30 -20.04
C PRO A 71 8.34 -5.47 -20.54
N GLY A 72 8.56 -4.25 -21.04
CA GLY A 72 7.51 -3.42 -21.66
C GLY A 72 6.84 -4.05 -22.88
N ASN A 73 7.50 -4.98 -23.58
CA ASN A 73 6.87 -5.76 -24.66
C ASN A 73 5.90 -6.84 -24.13
N TYR A 74 5.77 -6.95 -22.80
CA TYR A 74 4.98 -7.93 -22.07
C TYR A 74 4.13 -7.29 -20.96
N ASP A 75 3.86 -5.98 -21.02
CA ASP A 75 3.10 -5.27 -19.97
C ASP A 75 1.72 -5.90 -19.70
N GLU A 76 1.00 -6.35 -20.74
CA GLU A 76 -0.27 -7.10 -20.59
C GLU A 76 -0.10 -8.42 -19.80
N LEU A 77 1.01 -9.14 -20.05
CA LEU A 77 1.34 -10.38 -19.36
C LEU A 77 1.79 -10.13 -17.91
N LEU A 78 2.48 -9.01 -17.67
CA LEU A 78 2.93 -8.60 -16.35
C LEU A 78 1.83 -7.91 -15.53
N GLN A 79 0.77 -7.38 -16.14
CA GLN A 79 -0.23 -6.49 -15.54
C GLN A 79 -0.77 -6.93 -14.16
N TYR A 80 -0.97 -8.24 -13.95
CA TYR A 80 -1.40 -8.75 -12.64
C TYR A 80 -0.28 -8.73 -11.57
N TRP A 81 0.92 -9.14 -11.94
CA TRP A 81 2.10 -9.21 -11.06
C TRP A 81 2.87 -7.88 -11.00
N GLY A 82 2.49 -6.91 -11.82
CA GLY A 82 2.97 -5.54 -11.80
C GLY A 82 2.89 -4.98 -10.38
N LYS A 83 4.03 -4.47 -9.91
CA LYS A 83 4.09 -3.74 -8.65
C LYS A 83 3.21 -2.49 -8.74
N ASP A 84 2.86 -1.97 -7.58
CA ASP A 84 2.45 -0.57 -7.51
C ASP A 84 3.62 0.32 -8.00
N PRO A 85 3.40 1.37 -8.82
CA PRO A 85 4.49 2.23 -9.33
C PRO A 85 5.26 3.00 -8.24
N THR A 86 4.85 2.89 -6.96
CA THR A 86 5.62 3.34 -5.80
C THR A 86 6.87 2.50 -5.49
N GLU A 87 6.95 1.23 -5.95
CA GLU A 87 8.14 0.39 -5.73
C GLU A 87 9.11 0.40 -6.92
N SER A 88 10.42 0.36 -6.62
CA SER A 88 11.52 0.42 -7.60
C SER A 88 11.31 -0.50 -8.81
N GLU A 89 11.65 0.03 -10.00
CA GLU A 89 11.70 -0.68 -11.29
C GLU A 89 12.39 -2.05 -11.21
N LYS A 90 13.35 -2.22 -10.30
CA LYS A 90 14.09 -3.46 -10.12
C LYS A 90 13.16 -4.58 -9.59
N GLY A 91 12.66 -5.39 -10.52
CA GLY A 91 11.87 -6.59 -10.25
C GLY A 91 10.40 -6.52 -10.62
N HIS A 92 9.95 -5.52 -11.37
CA HIS A 92 8.57 -5.50 -11.90
C HIS A 92 8.25 -6.73 -12.78
N TRP A 93 9.26 -7.29 -13.45
CA TRP A 93 9.17 -8.49 -14.29
C TRP A 93 9.30 -9.83 -13.53
N MET A 94 9.67 -9.82 -12.25
CA MET A 94 9.79 -11.04 -11.44
C MET A 94 8.42 -11.47 -10.91
N VAL A 95 7.94 -12.61 -11.41
CA VAL A 95 6.59 -13.16 -11.28
C VAL A 95 6.58 -14.42 -10.41
N PHE A 96 7.49 -15.36 -10.67
CA PHE A 96 7.36 -16.72 -10.14
C PHE A 96 7.62 -16.83 -8.63
N GLU A 97 8.44 -15.94 -8.06
CA GLU A 97 8.56 -15.80 -6.59
C GLU A 97 7.18 -15.55 -5.95
N ARG A 98 6.47 -14.53 -6.45
CA ARG A 98 5.16 -14.10 -5.94
C ARG A 98 4.04 -15.09 -6.31
N GLN A 99 4.14 -15.77 -7.45
CA GLN A 99 3.24 -16.86 -7.81
C GLN A 99 3.41 -18.08 -6.90
N LEU A 100 4.64 -18.43 -6.53
CA LEU A 100 4.95 -19.48 -5.57
C LEU A 100 4.51 -19.13 -4.15
N GLU A 101 4.66 -17.88 -3.70
CA GLU A 101 4.12 -17.40 -2.42
C GLU A 101 2.59 -17.54 -2.37
N ARG A 102 1.90 -17.16 -3.46
CA ARG A 102 0.44 -17.27 -3.57
C ARG A 102 -0.04 -18.72 -3.60
N TRP A 103 0.64 -19.58 -4.34
CA TRP A 103 0.39 -21.02 -4.33
C TRP A 103 0.63 -21.63 -2.94
N ASN A 104 1.68 -21.21 -2.23
CA ASN A 104 1.94 -21.62 -0.84
C ASN A 104 0.91 -21.08 0.17
N LEU A 105 0.25 -19.94 -0.10
CA LEU A 105 -0.90 -19.48 0.67
C LEU A 105 -2.12 -20.38 0.44
N PHE A 106 -2.44 -20.70 -0.82
CA PHE A 106 -3.47 -21.68 -1.18
C PHE A 106 -3.21 -23.04 -0.50
N CYS A 107 -2.02 -23.62 -0.67
CA CYS A 107 -1.69 -24.92 -0.06
C CYS A 107 -1.67 -24.89 1.48
N ARG A 108 -1.55 -23.72 2.14
CA ARG A 108 -1.76 -23.58 3.60
C ARG A 108 -3.25 -23.55 3.94
N TYR A 109 -4.05 -22.83 3.17
CA TYR A 109 -5.51 -22.75 3.33
C TYR A 109 -6.18 -24.12 3.10
N GLN A 110 -5.82 -24.80 2.00
CA GLN A 110 -6.23 -26.16 1.62
C GLN A 110 -6.03 -27.19 2.75
N ARG A 111 -4.86 -27.13 3.42
CA ARG A 111 -4.54 -27.96 4.60
C ARG A 111 -5.26 -27.52 5.88
N ARG A 112 -5.64 -26.25 6.03
CA ARG A 112 -6.44 -25.79 7.18
C ARG A 112 -7.88 -26.30 7.09
N ALA A 113 -8.50 -26.24 5.91
CA ALA A 113 -9.88 -26.71 5.69
C ALA A 113 -10.06 -28.21 6.01
N ARG A 114 -9.05 -29.04 5.72
CA ARG A 114 -9.04 -30.50 5.95
C ARG A 114 -8.70 -30.94 7.38
N ARG A 115 -8.51 -30.02 8.34
CA ARG A 115 -8.20 -30.37 9.75
C ARG A 115 -9.33 -31.08 10.48
N ASN A 116 -10.58 -30.81 10.12
CA ASN A 116 -11.77 -31.50 10.61
C ASN A 116 -12.61 -31.96 9.40
N SER A 117 -13.30 -33.10 9.52
CA SER A 117 -14.21 -33.59 8.49
C SER A 117 -15.39 -32.64 8.28
N ASP A 118 -15.90 -32.02 9.35
CA ASP A 118 -17.06 -31.12 9.24
C ASP A 118 -16.70 -29.77 8.61
N THR A 119 -15.56 -29.16 8.98
CA THR A 119 -15.06 -27.97 8.27
C THR A 119 -14.76 -28.26 6.81
N PHE A 120 -14.31 -29.47 6.48
CA PHE A 120 -14.08 -29.89 5.10
C PHE A 120 -15.39 -30.04 4.30
N LYS A 121 -16.45 -30.61 4.89
CA LYS A 121 -17.78 -30.72 4.25
C LYS A 121 -18.38 -29.33 3.96
N GLU A 122 -18.36 -28.44 4.95
CA GLU A 122 -18.89 -27.07 4.82
C GLU A 122 -18.09 -26.26 3.79
N TYR A 123 -16.76 -26.32 3.85
CA TYR A 123 -15.87 -25.76 2.84
C TYR A 123 -16.15 -26.32 1.43
N SER A 124 -16.33 -27.63 1.29
CA SER A 124 -16.64 -28.28 0.01
C SER A 124 -17.99 -27.85 -0.55
N ALA A 125 -19.02 -27.73 0.31
CA ALA A 125 -20.32 -27.18 -0.07
C ALA A 125 -20.23 -25.69 -0.48
N ARG A 126 -19.40 -24.89 0.19
CA ARG A 126 -19.15 -23.47 -0.15
C ARG A 126 -18.40 -23.32 -1.48
N CYS A 127 -17.46 -24.22 -1.78
CA CYS A 127 -16.78 -24.27 -3.08
C CYS A 127 -17.74 -24.67 -4.20
N ASN A 128 -18.49 -25.76 -4.00
CA ASN A 128 -19.49 -26.23 -4.97
C ASN A 128 -20.55 -25.16 -5.27
N ARG A 129 -21.11 -24.46 -4.25
CA ARG A 129 -22.02 -23.32 -4.45
C ARG A 129 -21.46 -22.20 -5.34
N ARG A 130 -20.15 -21.91 -5.24
CA ARG A 130 -19.50 -20.84 -6.03
C ARG A 130 -19.19 -21.26 -7.47
N LEU A 131 -18.94 -22.55 -7.70
CA LEU A 131 -18.67 -23.09 -9.03
C LEU A 131 -19.94 -23.52 -9.78
N SER A 132 -20.99 -23.97 -9.10
CA SER A 132 -22.27 -24.33 -9.75
C SER A 132 -22.89 -23.18 -10.54
N ASN A 133 -22.66 -21.95 -10.08
CA ASN A 133 -23.12 -20.73 -10.73
C ASN A 133 -22.22 -20.28 -11.90
N LYS A 134 -21.15 -21.03 -12.21
CA LYS A 134 -20.04 -20.59 -13.07
C LYS A 134 -19.48 -21.65 -14.04
N LEU A 135 -19.61 -22.94 -13.73
CA LEU A 135 -19.10 -24.04 -14.55
C LEU A 135 -20.23 -25.05 -14.80
N SER A 136 -20.45 -25.39 -16.06
CA SER A 136 -21.56 -26.26 -16.46
C SER A 136 -21.30 -27.72 -16.10
N SER A 137 -22.06 -28.24 -15.14
CA SER A 137 -22.29 -29.67 -14.88
C SER A 137 -21.18 -30.51 -14.23
N ALA A 138 -20.00 -29.96 -13.91
CA ALA A 138 -19.00 -30.66 -13.09
C ALA A 138 -19.17 -30.31 -11.60
N ALA A 139 -19.70 -31.24 -10.81
CA ALA A 139 -19.64 -31.14 -9.34
C ALA A 139 -18.19 -31.37 -8.88
N LEU A 140 -17.70 -30.52 -7.97
CA LEU A 140 -16.31 -30.56 -7.52
C LEU A 140 -16.11 -31.65 -6.45
N ASP A 141 -15.56 -32.79 -6.90
CA ASP A 141 -15.27 -34.00 -6.11
C ASP A 141 -13.92 -33.89 -5.35
N MET A 142 -13.80 -32.84 -4.52
CA MET A 142 -12.64 -32.65 -3.64
C MET A 142 -12.46 -33.81 -2.67
N LYS A 143 -11.21 -34.26 -2.52
CA LYS A 143 -10.85 -35.35 -1.61
C LYS A 143 -10.35 -34.82 -0.27
N GLN A 144 -10.63 -35.58 0.80
CA GLN A 144 -10.20 -35.22 2.15
C GLN A 144 -8.70 -35.51 2.36
N ASP A 145 -8.16 -36.56 1.74
CA ASP A 145 -6.72 -36.68 1.51
C ASP A 145 -6.34 -35.87 0.25
N LEU A 146 -5.16 -35.26 0.25
CA LEU A 146 -4.61 -34.51 -0.88
C LEU A 146 -3.90 -35.42 -1.89
N ASN A 147 -3.48 -36.61 -1.48
CA ASN A 147 -2.83 -37.58 -2.36
C ASN A 147 -3.82 -38.23 -3.35
N ASP A 148 -5.11 -38.29 -2.98
CA ASP A 148 -6.20 -38.82 -3.82
C ASP A 148 -6.78 -37.77 -4.78
N GLN A 149 -6.41 -36.49 -4.65
CA GLN A 149 -7.04 -35.40 -5.37
C GLN A 149 -6.39 -35.18 -6.75
N ASP A 150 -7.19 -35.22 -7.80
CA ASP A 150 -6.75 -34.98 -9.16
C ASP A 150 -6.41 -33.50 -9.43
N SER A 151 -5.68 -33.25 -10.53
CA SER A 151 -5.20 -31.92 -10.89
C SER A 151 -6.30 -30.93 -11.31
N LEU A 152 -7.44 -31.40 -11.81
CA LEU A 152 -8.60 -30.55 -12.10
C LEU A 152 -9.29 -30.16 -10.80
N SER A 153 -9.54 -31.11 -9.88
CA SER A 153 -10.10 -30.81 -8.56
C SER A 153 -9.20 -29.88 -7.74
N GLN A 154 -7.87 -30.04 -7.78
CA GLN A 154 -6.93 -29.10 -7.16
C GLN A 154 -7.00 -27.70 -7.78
N TRP A 155 -7.17 -27.60 -9.10
CA TRP A 155 -7.26 -26.30 -9.78
C TRP A 155 -8.61 -25.59 -9.59
N LEU A 156 -9.70 -26.35 -9.56
CA LEU A 156 -11.04 -25.84 -9.24
C LEU A 156 -11.13 -25.41 -7.77
N GLU A 157 -10.43 -26.10 -6.87
CA GLU A 157 -10.24 -25.66 -5.48
C GLU A 157 -9.42 -24.36 -5.41
N TYR A 158 -8.36 -24.23 -6.21
CA TYR A 158 -7.59 -22.99 -6.31
C TYR A 158 -8.45 -21.82 -6.83
N LEU A 159 -9.31 -22.04 -7.84
CA LEU A 159 -10.29 -21.05 -8.29
C LEU A 159 -11.28 -20.66 -7.17
N CYS A 160 -11.72 -21.61 -6.33
CA CYS A 160 -12.58 -21.31 -5.17
C CYS A 160 -11.87 -20.48 -4.11
N PHE A 161 -10.59 -20.75 -3.85
CA PHE A 161 -9.73 -19.95 -2.98
C PHE A 161 -9.61 -18.51 -3.54
N GLU A 162 -9.28 -18.35 -4.82
CA GLU A 162 -9.15 -17.02 -5.43
C GLU A 162 -10.49 -16.26 -5.50
N LEU A 163 -11.62 -16.94 -5.70
CA LEU A 163 -12.96 -16.32 -5.57
C LEU A 163 -13.28 -15.89 -4.12
N SER A 164 -12.62 -16.46 -3.11
CA SER A 164 -12.67 -15.97 -1.71
C SER A 164 -11.90 -14.67 -1.58
N GLU A 165 -10.63 -14.68 -1.99
CA GLU A 165 -9.72 -13.54 -1.85
C GLU A 165 -10.20 -12.32 -2.64
N CYS A 166 -10.90 -12.52 -3.77
CA CYS A 166 -11.55 -11.44 -4.51
C CYS A 166 -12.59 -10.67 -3.67
N LYS A 167 -13.33 -11.34 -2.75
CA LYS A 167 -14.28 -10.66 -1.86
C LYS A 167 -13.59 -9.65 -0.91
N ARG A 168 -12.29 -9.81 -0.62
CA ARG A 168 -11.49 -8.85 0.19
C ARG A 168 -11.37 -7.47 -0.44
N TYR A 169 -11.61 -7.35 -1.75
CA TYR A 169 -11.64 -6.09 -2.47
C TYR A 169 -13.06 -5.61 -2.82
N SER A 170 -14.12 -6.36 -2.52
CA SER A 170 -15.51 -5.96 -2.86
C SER A 170 -15.95 -4.64 -2.21
N TRP A 171 -15.37 -4.29 -1.07
CA TRP A 171 -15.82 -3.19 -0.23
C TRP A 171 -15.62 -1.79 -0.84
N TYR A 172 -14.67 -1.59 -1.76
CA TYR A 172 -14.41 -0.26 -2.33
C TYR A 172 -15.67 0.34 -2.96
N LYS A 173 -16.54 -0.50 -3.54
CA LYS A 173 -17.83 -0.10 -4.13
C LYS A 173 -18.68 0.73 -3.16
N ARG A 174 -18.72 0.34 -1.88
CA ARG A 174 -19.49 1.03 -0.83
C ARG A 174 -18.96 2.45 -0.55
N TYR A 175 -17.68 2.70 -0.83
CA TYR A 175 -16.99 3.97 -0.58
C TYR A 175 -16.77 4.82 -1.84
N HIS A 176 -17.26 4.38 -3.01
CA HIS A 176 -17.15 5.16 -4.26
C HIS A 176 -17.71 6.58 -4.12
N GLN A 177 -18.82 6.77 -3.40
CA GLN A 177 -19.37 8.10 -3.14
C GLN A 177 -18.44 8.99 -2.28
N HIS A 178 -17.69 8.41 -1.35
CA HIS A 178 -16.69 9.14 -0.55
C HIS A 178 -15.51 9.59 -1.43
N TYR A 179 -15.04 8.71 -2.32
CA TYR A 179 -14.02 9.00 -3.32
C TYR A 179 -14.41 10.14 -4.27
N GLU A 180 -15.62 10.08 -4.86
CA GLU A 180 -16.13 11.15 -5.73
C GLU A 180 -16.35 12.46 -4.96
N ASN A 181 -16.83 12.39 -3.71
CA ASN A 181 -16.95 13.57 -2.85
C ASN A 181 -15.58 14.21 -2.53
N ALA A 182 -14.55 13.41 -2.28
CA ALA A 182 -13.19 13.88 -2.01
C ALA A 182 -12.59 14.58 -3.25
N TRP A 183 -12.81 14.04 -4.45
CA TRP A 183 -12.39 14.70 -5.69
C TRP A 183 -13.13 16.02 -5.89
N ARG A 184 -14.45 16.06 -5.67
CA ARG A 184 -15.22 17.31 -5.78
C ARG A 184 -14.70 18.38 -4.81
N ILE A 185 -14.39 18.03 -3.57
CA ILE A 185 -13.79 18.97 -2.59
C ILE A 185 -12.46 19.53 -3.08
N LEU A 186 -11.62 18.71 -3.73
CA LEU A 186 -10.36 19.19 -4.31
C LEU A 186 -10.59 20.17 -5.48
N VAL A 187 -11.52 19.87 -6.38
CA VAL A 187 -11.90 20.77 -7.49
C VAL A 187 -12.51 22.09 -6.96
N ASP A 188 -13.45 22.00 -6.02
CA ASP A 188 -14.12 23.16 -5.41
C ASP A 188 -13.15 24.09 -4.66
N SER A 189 -12.02 23.56 -4.19
CA SER A 189 -10.95 24.34 -3.55
C SER A 189 -10.11 25.20 -4.52
N LYS A 190 -10.28 25.01 -5.84
CA LYS A 190 -9.63 25.77 -6.93
C LYS A 190 -8.09 25.75 -6.91
N VAL A 191 -7.48 24.73 -6.31
CA VAL A 191 -6.02 24.54 -6.30
C VAL A 191 -5.48 23.88 -7.57
N LEU A 192 -6.35 23.26 -8.37
CA LEU A 192 -5.98 22.57 -9.61
C LEU A 192 -5.92 23.53 -10.80
N HIS A 193 -4.99 23.28 -11.72
CA HIS A 193 -4.93 23.98 -13.00
C HIS A 193 -6.03 23.46 -13.97
N PRO A 194 -6.51 24.28 -14.93
CA PRO A 194 -7.63 23.91 -15.80
C PRO A 194 -7.41 22.69 -16.71
N ASN A 195 -6.18 22.22 -16.83
CA ASN A 195 -5.75 21.09 -17.64
C ASN A 195 -5.38 19.84 -16.82
N GLU A 196 -5.53 19.84 -15.50
CA GLU A 196 -5.18 18.71 -14.63
C GLU A 196 -6.33 17.68 -14.56
N SER A 197 -6.07 16.47 -15.04
CA SER A 197 -6.98 15.34 -14.91
C SER A 197 -6.83 14.68 -13.53
N ARG A 198 -7.89 13.97 -13.10
CA ARG A 198 -7.84 13.13 -11.89
C ARG A 198 -6.70 12.11 -11.95
N SER A 199 -6.50 11.46 -13.10
CA SER A 199 -5.44 10.47 -13.27
C SER A 199 -4.03 11.04 -13.11
N GLN A 200 -3.78 12.29 -13.52
CA GLN A 200 -2.50 12.96 -13.27
C GLN A 200 -2.28 13.19 -11.77
N VAL A 201 -3.28 13.76 -11.08
CA VAL A 201 -3.23 14.04 -9.63
C VAL A 201 -3.10 12.77 -8.78
N GLU A 202 -3.63 11.63 -9.27
CA GLU A 202 -3.53 10.32 -8.61
C GLU A 202 -2.21 9.57 -8.88
N THR A 203 -1.33 10.08 -9.74
CA THR A 203 -0.06 9.42 -10.10
C THR A 203 1.05 9.79 -9.11
N THR A 204 1.82 8.81 -8.63
CA THR A 204 2.92 8.98 -7.65
C THR A 204 3.91 10.09 -8.03
N GLU A 205 4.27 10.17 -9.32
CA GLU A 205 5.20 11.17 -9.88
C GLU A 205 4.74 12.62 -9.68
N TYR A 206 3.43 12.86 -9.58
CA TYR A 206 2.84 14.19 -9.41
C TYR A 206 3.33 14.85 -8.11
N ALA A 207 3.51 14.08 -7.03
CA ALA A 207 4.06 14.58 -5.78
C ALA A 207 5.54 15.01 -5.92
N SER A 208 6.30 14.34 -6.80
CA SER A 208 7.71 14.69 -7.08
C SER A 208 7.85 15.95 -7.94
N LEU A 209 6.90 16.18 -8.86
CA LEU A 209 6.92 17.29 -9.82
C LEU A 209 7.02 18.67 -9.15
N HIS A 210 6.36 18.85 -8.00
CA HIS A 210 6.34 20.13 -7.27
C HIS A 210 7.56 20.38 -6.37
N ASN A 211 8.45 19.41 -6.17
CA ASN A 211 9.63 19.63 -5.31
C ASN A 211 10.59 20.68 -5.91
N ASN A 212 10.78 20.66 -7.24
CA ASN A 212 11.61 21.65 -7.94
C ASN A 212 10.97 23.05 -7.89
N GLU A 213 9.65 23.13 -8.11
CA GLU A 213 8.85 24.36 -8.04
C GLU A 213 8.91 24.99 -6.64
N ARG A 214 8.69 24.18 -5.60
CA ARG A 214 8.76 24.57 -4.18
C ARG A 214 10.16 25.08 -3.79
N THR A 215 11.21 24.45 -4.33
CA THR A 215 12.60 24.86 -4.09
C THR A 215 12.89 26.21 -4.75
N SER A 216 12.43 26.40 -5.99
CA SER A 216 12.58 27.67 -6.72
C SER A 216 11.83 28.82 -6.04
N LEU A 217 10.59 28.60 -5.58
CA LEU A 217 9.82 29.61 -4.87
C LEU A 217 10.43 29.96 -3.49
N ARG A 218 10.97 28.97 -2.75
CA ARG A 218 11.73 29.24 -1.52
C ARG A 218 12.92 30.16 -1.79
N GLN A 219 13.73 29.84 -2.80
CA GLN A 219 14.87 30.67 -3.21
C GLN A 219 14.43 32.08 -3.66
N ALA A 220 13.26 32.21 -4.29
CA ALA A 220 12.70 33.51 -4.67
C ALA A 220 12.33 34.37 -3.43
N VAL A 221 11.73 33.77 -2.39
CA VAL A 221 11.45 34.46 -1.11
C VAL A 221 12.75 34.88 -0.40
N GLU A 222 13.75 34.00 -0.33
CA GLU A 222 15.07 34.30 0.25
C GLU A 222 15.78 35.46 -0.49
N ALA A 223 15.73 35.44 -1.83
CA ALA A 223 16.30 36.48 -2.68
C ALA A 223 15.53 37.81 -2.61
N ALA A 224 14.20 37.77 -2.41
CA ALA A 224 13.39 38.97 -2.21
C ALA A 224 13.62 39.60 -0.83
N SER A 225 13.67 38.79 0.22
CA SER A 225 14.02 39.20 1.59
C SER A 225 15.40 39.88 1.63
N SER A 226 16.39 39.28 0.96
CA SER A 226 17.73 39.85 0.79
C SER A 226 17.72 41.23 0.11
N LYS A 227 16.80 41.48 -0.84
CA LYS A 227 16.64 42.81 -1.48
C LYS A 227 16.00 43.83 -0.56
N VAL A 228 15.06 43.43 0.30
CA VAL A 228 14.47 44.33 1.32
C VAL A 228 15.54 44.80 2.28
N LEU A 229 16.33 43.90 2.87
CA LEU A 229 17.42 44.24 3.80
C LEU A 229 18.46 45.20 3.19
N LEU A 230 18.78 45.04 1.89
CA LEU A 230 19.66 45.96 1.18
C LEU A 230 19.01 47.34 0.93
N ALA A 231 17.72 47.38 0.59
CA ALA A 231 16.99 48.63 0.40
C ALA A 231 16.77 49.40 1.71
N GLU A 232 16.52 48.71 2.82
CA GLU A 232 16.47 49.28 4.17
C GLU A 232 17.81 49.91 4.53
N ARG A 233 18.91 49.17 4.41
CA ARG A 233 20.28 49.66 4.64
C ARG A 233 20.59 50.93 3.83
N ASP A 234 20.22 50.93 2.54
CA ASP A 234 20.47 52.07 1.66
C ASP A 234 19.56 53.27 1.98
N SER A 235 18.35 53.04 2.53
CA SER A 235 17.47 54.12 3.02
C SER A 235 17.99 54.80 4.30
N LEU A 236 18.75 54.07 5.12
CA LEU A 236 19.39 54.57 6.34
C LEU A 236 20.69 55.34 6.05
N ASN A 237 21.32 55.14 4.88
CA ASN A 237 22.56 55.82 4.50
C ASN A 237 22.29 57.31 4.14
N PRO A 238 22.84 58.29 4.89
CA PRO A 238 22.59 59.72 4.65
C PRO A 238 22.92 60.20 3.23
N SER A 239 23.86 59.55 2.53
CA SER A 239 24.28 59.92 1.18
C SER A 239 23.38 59.37 0.06
N LEU A 240 22.53 58.38 0.38
CA LEU A 240 21.58 57.75 -0.57
C LEU A 240 20.11 58.07 -0.21
N ARG A 241 19.88 58.65 0.98
CA ARG A 241 18.57 58.97 1.54
C ARG A 241 17.80 59.94 0.67
N GLY A 242 16.65 59.50 0.16
CA GLY A 242 15.75 60.33 -0.64
C GLY A 242 14.61 59.53 -1.26
N PRO A 243 13.75 60.18 -2.08
CA PRO A 243 12.58 59.53 -2.69
C PRO A 243 12.91 58.28 -3.50
N LEU A 244 14.10 58.22 -4.12
CA LEU A 244 14.56 57.06 -4.88
C LEU A 244 14.86 55.83 -4.00
N ALA A 245 15.47 56.03 -2.82
CA ALA A 245 15.71 54.94 -1.87
C ALA A 245 14.40 54.45 -1.25
N GLN A 246 13.49 55.38 -0.89
CA GLN A 246 12.16 55.04 -0.40
C GLN A 246 11.35 54.23 -1.43
N ARG A 247 11.42 54.63 -2.71
CA ARG A 247 10.78 53.90 -3.81
C ARG A 247 11.35 52.48 -3.98
N LYS A 248 12.68 52.33 -3.95
CA LYS A 248 13.33 51.01 -3.99
C LYS A 248 12.91 50.10 -2.84
N LEU A 249 12.70 50.64 -1.64
CA LEU A 249 12.22 49.88 -0.49
C LEU A 249 10.78 49.39 -0.70
N PHE A 250 9.86 50.25 -1.17
CA PHE A 250 8.51 49.82 -1.52
C PHE A 250 8.49 48.79 -2.66
N GLU A 251 9.31 48.97 -3.69
CA GLU A 251 9.45 47.99 -4.78
C GLU A 251 10.04 46.66 -4.28
N ALA A 252 11.01 46.67 -3.35
CA ALA A 252 11.56 45.46 -2.74
C ALA A 252 10.52 44.73 -1.87
N GLN A 253 9.74 45.46 -1.06
CA GLN A 253 8.70 44.88 -0.21
C GLN A 253 7.60 44.22 -1.05
N ALA A 254 7.08 44.91 -2.08
CA ALA A 254 6.04 44.34 -2.95
C ALA A 254 6.52 43.07 -3.69
N ASN A 255 7.82 42.98 -4.02
CA ASN A 255 8.41 41.76 -4.57
C ASN A 255 8.51 40.63 -3.52
N LEU A 256 8.77 40.93 -2.26
CA LEU A 256 8.77 39.96 -1.16
C LEU A 256 7.36 39.45 -0.88
N ASP A 257 6.38 40.34 -0.75
CA ASP A 257 4.98 39.99 -0.53
C ASP A 257 4.46 39.08 -1.65
N SER A 258 4.73 39.43 -2.91
CA SER A 258 4.35 38.63 -4.08
C SER A 258 5.04 37.25 -4.13
N ALA A 259 6.29 37.14 -3.66
CA ALA A 259 7.01 35.87 -3.57
C ALA A 259 6.46 34.98 -2.44
N ILE A 260 6.12 35.55 -1.28
CA ILE A 260 5.49 34.85 -0.16
C ILE A 260 4.13 34.30 -0.60
N GLU A 261 3.26 35.14 -1.18
CA GLU A 261 1.97 34.67 -1.69
C GLU A 261 2.12 33.55 -2.74
N ALA A 262 3.15 33.59 -3.59
CA ALA A 262 3.38 32.54 -4.58
C ALA A 262 3.77 31.21 -3.90
N PHE A 263 4.65 31.26 -2.90
CA PHE A 263 5.02 30.10 -2.10
C PHE A 263 3.82 29.53 -1.33
N ASP A 264 3.03 30.37 -0.66
CA ASP A 264 1.86 29.97 0.12
C ASP A 264 0.76 29.36 -0.77
N ARG A 265 0.54 29.91 -1.98
CA ARG A 265 -0.37 29.32 -2.98
C ARG A 265 0.06 27.91 -3.39
N LEU A 266 1.35 27.68 -3.62
CA LEU A 266 1.86 26.34 -3.95
C LEU A 266 1.76 25.39 -2.75
N GLN A 267 2.12 25.85 -1.54
CA GLN A 267 2.05 25.02 -0.34
C GLN A 267 0.60 24.59 -0.03
N HIS A 268 -0.36 25.50 -0.12
CA HIS A 268 -1.79 25.18 0.01
C HIS A 268 -2.27 24.16 -1.05
N ARG A 269 -1.81 24.26 -2.30
CA ARG A 269 -2.09 23.27 -3.36
C ARG A 269 -1.50 21.90 -3.03
N ILE A 270 -0.24 21.83 -2.61
CA ILE A 270 0.43 20.59 -2.22
C ILE A 270 -0.34 19.92 -1.05
N ASP A 271 -0.71 20.69 -0.02
CA ASP A 271 -1.39 20.14 1.16
C ASP A 271 -2.83 19.69 0.85
N ALA A 272 -3.55 20.41 -0.01
CA ALA A 272 -4.88 20.00 -0.49
C ALA A 272 -4.83 18.70 -1.31
N ILE A 273 -3.85 18.58 -2.22
CA ILE A 273 -3.67 17.39 -3.06
C ILE A 273 -3.20 16.19 -2.22
N LYS A 274 -2.26 16.40 -1.28
CA LYS A 274 -1.83 15.38 -0.32
C LYS A 274 -3.02 14.86 0.49
N LYS A 275 -3.84 15.77 1.05
CA LYS A 275 -5.04 15.42 1.82
C LYS A 275 -6.08 14.64 0.99
N TYR A 276 -6.26 14.99 -0.29
CA TYR A 276 -7.06 14.19 -1.21
C TYR A 276 -6.46 12.79 -1.39
N GLY A 277 -5.16 12.70 -1.68
CA GLY A 277 -4.42 11.45 -1.87
C GLY A 277 -4.55 10.50 -0.69
N GLU A 278 -4.30 11.00 0.53
CA GLU A 278 -4.46 10.27 1.80
C GLU A 278 -5.91 9.78 2.00
N ALA A 279 -6.89 10.68 1.86
CA ALA A 279 -8.32 10.37 2.06
C ALA A 279 -8.91 9.38 1.03
N THR A 280 -8.16 9.04 -0.02
CA THR A 280 -8.63 8.16 -1.12
C THR A 280 -7.71 6.97 -1.40
N SER A 281 -6.57 6.84 -0.71
CA SER A 281 -5.57 5.81 -1.01
C SER A 281 -6.12 4.39 -0.88
N THR A 282 -6.71 4.05 0.27
CA THR A 282 -7.27 2.71 0.53
C THR A 282 -8.39 2.34 -0.46
N TYR A 283 -9.13 3.32 -0.99
CA TYR A 283 -10.11 3.10 -2.06
C TYR A 283 -9.43 2.79 -3.40
N ARG A 284 -8.39 3.53 -3.79
CA ARG A 284 -7.59 3.26 -5.01
C ARG A 284 -6.95 1.88 -4.93
N GLU A 285 -6.26 1.59 -3.82
CA GLU A 285 -5.59 0.32 -3.54
C GLU A 285 -6.56 -0.87 -3.68
N ALA A 286 -7.75 -0.78 -3.08
CA ALA A 286 -8.75 -1.85 -3.18
C ALA A 286 -9.40 -1.95 -4.56
N ARG A 287 -9.63 -0.83 -5.26
CA ARG A 287 -10.14 -0.82 -6.65
C ARG A 287 -9.13 -1.44 -7.62
N GLN A 288 -7.85 -1.10 -7.50
CA GLN A 288 -6.76 -1.68 -8.29
C GLN A 288 -6.48 -3.13 -7.89
N GLY A 289 -6.64 -3.48 -6.61
CA GLY A 289 -6.61 -4.84 -6.10
C GLY A 289 -7.68 -5.71 -6.75
N ALA A 290 -8.94 -5.26 -6.78
CA ALA A 290 -10.03 -5.96 -7.48
C ALA A 290 -9.77 -6.12 -8.98
N HIS A 291 -9.29 -5.07 -9.66
CA HIS A 291 -8.99 -5.13 -11.09
C HIS A 291 -7.85 -6.10 -11.41
N ARG A 292 -6.74 -6.06 -10.64
CA ARG A 292 -5.68 -7.06 -10.72
C ARG A 292 -6.24 -8.47 -10.49
N HIS A 293 -7.04 -8.65 -9.44
CA HIS A 293 -7.61 -9.95 -9.09
C HIS A 293 -8.57 -10.50 -10.16
N GLN A 294 -9.25 -9.65 -10.94
CA GLN A 294 -10.01 -10.08 -12.11
C GLN A 294 -9.10 -10.74 -13.18
N ILE A 295 -7.95 -10.13 -13.50
CA ILE A 295 -6.98 -10.67 -14.47
C ILE A 295 -6.50 -12.06 -14.02
N LEU A 296 -6.23 -12.24 -12.72
CA LEU A 296 -5.91 -13.55 -12.15
C LEU A 296 -7.04 -14.56 -12.35
N LEU A 297 -8.30 -14.21 -12.02
CA LEU A 297 -9.43 -15.12 -12.18
C LEU A 297 -9.66 -15.52 -13.64
N GLU A 298 -9.51 -14.60 -14.59
CA GLU A 298 -9.62 -14.88 -16.02
C GLU A 298 -8.49 -15.82 -16.51
N TRP A 299 -7.25 -15.63 -16.05
CA TRP A 299 -6.14 -16.53 -16.34
C TRP A 299 -6.34 -17.93 -15.72
N VAL A 300 -6.80 -18.01 -14.46
CA VAL A 300 -7.09 -19.29 -13.78
C VAL A 300 -8.15 -20.08 -14.54
N GLN A 301 -9.18 -19.42 -15.05
CA GLN A 301 -10.24 -20.05 -15.86
C GLN A 301 -9.70 -20.56 -17.21
N GLN A 302 -8.80 -19.82 -17.86
CA GLN A 302 -8.16 -20.25 -19.12
C GLN A 302 -7.31 -21.52 -18.98
N GLN A 303 -6.82 -21.85 -17.79
CA GLN A 303 -6.10 -23.11 -17.55
C GLN A 303 -7.03 -24.33 -17.49
N ILE A 304 -8.34 -24.17 -17.21
CA ILE A 304 -9.26 -25.31 -17.02
C ILE A 304 -9.34 -26.19 -18.29
N PRO A 305 -9.60 -25.67 -19.50
CA PRO A 305 -9.61 -26.48 -20.73
C PRO A 305 -8.28 -27.17 -21.05
N LEU A 306 -7.16 -26.62 -20.56
CA LEU A 306 -5.83 -27.23 -20.74
C LEU A 306 -5.68 -28.45 -19.82
N ILE A 307 -6.13 -28.34 -18.56
CA ILE A 307 -6.16 -29.45 -17.61
C ILE A 307 -7.16 -30.53 -18.05
N GLU A 308 -8.37 -30.14 -18.47
CA GLU A 308 -9.36 -31.08 -19.03
C GLU A 308 -8.76 -31.89 -20.18
N LYS A 309 -8.07 -31.22 -21.12
CA LYS A 309 -7.39 -31.87 -22.25
C LYS A 309 -6.22 -32.76 -21.83
N GLU A 310 -5.41 -32.36 -20.85
CA GLU A 310 -4.31 -33.18 -20.31
C GLU A 310 -4.81 -34.45 -19.61
N LEU A 311 -5.99 -34.40 -19.00
CA LEU A 311 -6.67 -35.56 -18.39
C LEU A 311 -7.51 -36.37 -19.39
N GLY A 312 -7.56 -35.98 -20.67
CA GLY A 312 -8.37 -36.65 -21.69
C GLY A 312 -9.88 -36.43 -21.56
N LEU A 313 -10.30 -35.43 -20.79
CA LEU A 313 -11.70 -35.06 -20.57
C LEU A 313 -12.24 -34.18 -21.71
N SER A 314 -13.57 -34.19 -21.87
CA SER A 314 -14.28 -33.23 -22.70
C SER A 314 -14.17 -31.83 -22.09
N CYS A 315 -13.99 -30.80 -22.92
CA CYS A 315 -14.00 -29.40 -22.47
C CYS A 315 -15.39 -29.00 -21.98
N SER A 316 -15.54 -28.76 -20.69
CA SER A 316 -16.81 -28.40 -20.02
C SER A 316 -16.98 -26.89 -19.84
N THR A 317 -15.93 -26.13 -20.12
CA THR A 317 -15.81 -24.71 -19.77
C THR A 317 -16.47 -23.79 -20.82
N GLN A 318 -17.66 -23.28 -20.52
CA GLN A 318 -18.12 -22.05 -21.17
C GLN A 318 -17.32 -20.84 -20.65
N ARG A 319 -17.00 -19.89 -21.53
CA ARG A 319 -16.21 -18.70 -21.15
C ARG A 319 -17.03 -17.82 -20.21
N LEU A 320 -16.54 -17.67 -18.98
CA LEU A 320 -17.19 -16.88 -17.95
C LEU A 320 -17.22 -15.39 -18.27
N THR A 321 -18.42 -14.82 -18.30
CA THR A 321 -18.63 -13.39 -18.08
C THR A 321 -18.51 -13.11 -16.58
N LEU A 322 -17.34 -12.62 -16.16
CA LEU A 322 -17.11 -12.07 -14.82
C LEU A 322 -17.81 -10.70 -14.69
N ASP A 323 -19.14 -10.73 -14.75
CA ASP A 323 -19.96 -9.53 -14.66
C ASP A 323 -19.73 -8.84 -13.31
N GLY A 324 -19.44 -7.54 -13.36
CA GLY A 324 -18.88 -6.81 -12.22
C GLY A 324 -19.81 -6.78 -11.00
N ASP A 325 -21.10 -7.05 -11.18
CA ASP A 325 -22.12 -6.93 -10.15
C ASP A 325 -22.11 -8.10 -9.15
N MET A 326 -21.52 -9.26 -9.48
CA MET A 326 -21.56 -10.46 -8.61
C MET A 326 -20.81 -10.30 -7.28
N LEU A 327 -20.03 -9.21 -7.10
CA LEU A 327 -19.43 -8.82 -5.82
C LEU A 327 -20.41 -8.14 -4.85
N THR A 328 -21.70 -8.04 -5.19
CA THR A 328 -22.76 -7.48 -4.32
C THR A 328 -23.43 -8.49 -3.40
N GLU A 329 -23.17 -9.80 -3.57
CA GLU A 329 -23.73 -10.86 -2.71
C GLU A 329 -23.26 -10.74 -1.26
N THR A 330 -24.05 -10.04 -0.46
CA THR A 330 -24.06 -10.07 1.00
C THR A 330 -24.69 -11.39 1.49
N GLU A 331 -24.02 -12.51 1.21
CA GLU A 331 -24.16 -13.71 2.05
C GLU A 331 -23.71 -13.32 3.46
N SER A 332 -24.69 -13.05 4.33
CA SER A 332 -24.52 -12.68 5.74
C SER A 332 -24.18 -13.92 6.57
N ASP A 333 -23.00 -14.48 6.33
CA ASP A 333 -22.47 -15.69 6.98
C ASP A 333 -21.26 -15.31 7.87
N GLU A 334 -21.43 -14.27 8.70
CA GLU A 334 -20.46 -13.89 9.75
C GLU A 334 -20.68 -14.72 11.02
N SER A 335 -20.10 -15.92 11.03
CA SER A 335 -19.73 -16.60 12.28
C SER A 335 -18.53 -17.53 12.07
N ASP A 336 -17.32 -17.03 12.38
CA ASP A 336 -16.19 -17.88 12.81
C ASP A 336 -15.05 -17.01 13.40
N ASP A 337 -15.09 -16.87 14.73
CA ASP A 337 -13.98 -16.59 15.66
C ASP A 337 -12.71 -15.87 15.12
N GLN A 338 -12.78 -14.54 15.04
CA GLN A 338 -11.60 -13.71 15.34
C GLN A 338 -11.50 -13.47 16.85
N VAL A 339 -10.97 -14.47 17.57
CA VAL A 339 -10.42 -14.30 18.92
C VAL A 339 -8.89 -14.36 18.84
N ASP A 340 -8.26 -13.25 19.23
CA ASP A 340 -6.85 -13.09 19.59
C ASP A 340 -5.77 -13.72 18.69
N SER A 341 -5.29 -12.92 17.73
CA SER A 341 -3.83 -12.69 17.64
C SER A 341 -3.54 -11.31 17.04
N ILE A 342 -2.93 -10.44 17.85
CA ILE A 342 -2.28 -9.20 17.39
C ILE A 342 -0.94 -9.57 16.73
N ASP A 343 -0.40 -8.67 15.91
CA ASP A 343 0.84 -8.76 15.13
C ASP A 343 0.83 -9.58 13.82
N SER A 344 0.49 -8.87 12.74
CA SER A 344 0.98 -9.20 11.39
C SER A 344 1.23 -7.95 10.54
N SER A 345 1.90 -6.95 11.13
CA SER A 345 2.57 -5.88 10.36
C SER A 345 4.05 -6.23 10.20
N CYS A 346 4.53 -6.22 8.94
CA CYS A 346 5.89 -5.96 8.46
C CYS A 346 6.30 -6.87 7.28
N THR A 347 6.03 -6.42 6.06
CA THR A 347 6.77 -6.87 4.86
C THR A 347 7.92 -5.90 4.58
N SER A 348 8.96 -5.94 5.43
CA SER A 348 10.20 -5.17 5.23
C SER A 348 11.41 -6.04 5.57
N SER A 349 11.86 -6.85 4.61
CA SER A 349 13.05 -7.68 4.78
C SER A 349 14.31 -6.91 4.33
N VAL A 350 15.09 -6.46 5.31
CA VAL A 350 16.46 -5.96 5.13
C VAL A 350 17.37 -6.82 6.00
N CYS A 351 18.44 -7.35 5.42
CA CYS A 351 19.33 -8.30 6.10
C CYS A 351 20.27 -7.59 7.08
N GLU A 352 20.37 -8.09 8.32
CA GLU A 352 21.49 -7.78 9.21
C GLU A 352 22.77 -8.49 8.78
N PRO A 353 23.94 -7.84 8.92
CA PRO A 353 25.21 -8.51 9.12
C PRO A 353 25.60 -8.51 10.62
N VAL A 354 25.86 -9.73 11.11
CA VAL A 354 26.30 -10.09 12.46
C VAL A 354 27.28 -9.11 13.13
N GLY A 355 26.83 -8.50 14.23
CA GLY A 355 27.48 -8.58 15.55
C GLY A 355 28.70 -7.71 15.88
N LEU A 356 28.61 -7.03 17.04
CA LEU A 356 29.74 -6.86 17.97
C LEU A 356 29.24 -6.58 19.40
N GLN A 357 29.80 -7.26 20.40
CA GLN A 357 29.52 -6.98 21.80
C GLN A 357 30.25 -5.72 22.27
N ARG A 358 29.56 -4.81 22.99
CA ARG A 358 30.20 -4.11 24.12
C ARG A 358 29.20 -3.56 25.14
N SER A 359 29.37 -4.00 26.38
CA SER A 359 28.83 -3.34 27.57
C SER A 359 29.70 -2.13 27.96
N GLU A 360 29.12 -1.05 28.53
CA GLU A 360 29.37 -0.68 29.95
C GLU A 360 28.80 0.68 30.43
N SER A 361 28.48 0.70 31.74
CA SER A 361 28.76 1.76 32.74
C SER A 361 28.27 3.22 32.61
N LYS A 362 27.18 3.51 33.33
CA LYS A 362 27.05 4.51 34.42
C LYS A 362 27.82 5.86 34.35
N LYS A 363 27.06 6.97 34.31
CA LYS A 363 27.09 8.19 35.17
C LYS A 363 25.90 9.07 34.70
N ARG A 364 24.97 9.57 35.52
CA ARG A 364 24.96 10.20 36.87
C ARG A 364 25.64 11.57 36.92
N CYS A 365 24.86 12.62 36.67
CA CYS A 365 25.02 13.94 37.27
C CYS A 365 23.67 14.42 37.81
N ARG A 366 23.68 15.07 38.97
CA ARG A 366 22.54 15.63 39.71
C ARG A 366 23.06 16.80 40.53
N LEU A 367 22.42 17.96 40.42
CA LEU A 367 22.27 19.08 41.37
C LEU A 367 21.25 20.02 40.69
N GLU A 368 20.06 20.30 41.21
CA GLU A 368 19.68 20.89 42.51
C GLU A 368 20.02 22.39 42.64
N SER A 369 18.98 23.22 42.54
CA SER A 369 18.41 23.97 43.68
C SER A 369 16.98 24.36 43.30
N ILE A 370 15.91 24.01 44.02
CA ILE A 370 15.59 24.18 45.45
C ILE A 370 15.32 25.65 45.79
N SER A 371 14.03 26.02 45.85
CA SER A 371 13.34 26.59 47.02
C SER A 371 12.02 27.23 46.57
N GLY A 372 10.88 27.06 47.23
CA GLY A 372 10.59 26.19 48.38
C GLY A 372 9.16 26.41 48.89
N GLU A 373 8.65 25.42 49.64
CA GLU A 373 7.81 25.57 50.87
C GLU A 373 6.50 26.40 50.83
N ALA A 374 5.43 26.09 51.56
CA ALA A 374 5.07 25.07 52.56
C ALA A 374 3.54 25.22 52.85
N THR A 375 2.76 24.36 53.54
CA THR A 375 2.91 23.02 54.18
C THR A 375 1.50 22.47 54.47
N GLN A 376 1.34 21.12 54.57
CA GLN A 376 0.49 20.37 55.55
C GLN A 376 -1.05 20.65 55.66
N SER A 377 -1.93 19.71 56.06
CA SER A 377 -1.88 18.25 56.27
C SER A 377 -3.31 17.67 56.50
N SER A 378 -3.45 16.34 56.46
CA SER A 378 -4.45 15.51 57.18
C SER A 378 -5.86 15.28 56.59
N ASN A 379 -6.12 14.02 56.21
CA ASN A 379 -7.23 13.11 56.61
C ASN A 379 -8.66 13.69 56.82
N ASN A 380 -9.78 13.09 56.38
CA ASN A 380 -10.16 11.68 56.59
C ASN A 380 -11.47 11.25 55.85
N ASN A 381 -11.51 10.02 55.33
CA ASN A 381 -12.59 8.99 55.32
C ASN A 381 -14.13 9.26 55.18
N ASN A 382 -14.76 8.35 54.39
CA ASN A 382 -16.10 7.70 54.57
C ASN A 382 -17.45 8.36 54.18
N ALA A 383 -18.08 7.87 53.09
CA ALA A 383 -19.53 7.64 52.88
C ALA A 383 -19.79 6.99 51.49
N ARG A 384 -20.86 6.24 51.16
CA ARG A 384 -21.74 5.26 51.85
C ARG A 384 -22.41 4.35 50.75
N PRO A 385 -23.05 3.19 51.03
CA PRO A 385 -23.31 2.15 50.02
C PRO A 385 -24.71 2.14 49.36
N LYS A 386 -24.86 1.22 48.39
CA LYS A 386 -26.06 0.80 47.65
C LYS A 386 -27.29 0.53 48.55
N ARG A 387 -28.50 0.68 47.98
CA ARG A 387 -29.78 0.25 48.58
C ARG A 387 -30.50 -0.75 47.65
N SER A 388 -31.12 -1.79 48.22
CA SER A 388 -31.93 -2.80 47.53
C SER A 388 -33.12 -3.21 48.40
N ARG A 389 -34.31 -3.32 47.79
CA ARG A 389 -35.65 -3.77 48.26
C ARG A 389 -36.58 -3.72 47.03
N HIS A 390 -37.60 -4.55 46.76
CA HIS A 390 -38.16 -5.84 47.23
C HIS A 390 -38.86 -6.43 45.95
N SER A 391 -38.83 -7.71 45.55
CA SER A 391 -39.20 -9.02 46.17
C SER A 391 -40.70 -9.28 46.35
N VAL A 392 -41.13 -10.55 46.23
CA VAL A 392 -42.52 -11.10 46.39
C VAL A 392 -43.41 -10.92 45.14
N ASP A 393 -44.20 -11.88 44.60
CA ASP A 393 -44.15 -13.37 44.48
C ASP A 393 -45.33 -13.79 43.52
N SER A 394 -45.69 -15.04 43.13
CA SER A 394 -45.31 -16.43 43.48
C SER A 394 -45.73 -17.47 42.41
N ASN A 395 -45.30 -18.73 42.57
CA ASN A 395 -46.00 -20.01 42.31
C ASN A 395 -46.56 -20.47 40.93
N SER A 396 -46.01 -21.62 40.49
CA SER A 396 -46.71 -22.92 40.36
C SER A 396 -47.17 -23.48 38.98
N ARG A 397 -46.32 -24.39 38.46
CA ARG A 397 -46.62 -25.75 37.93
C ARG A 397 -47.49 -25.96 36.67
N VAL A 398 -46.80 -26.51 35.65
CA VAL A 398 -47.02 -27.85 35.04
C VAL A 398 -48.44 -28.27 34.65
N SER A 399 -48.62 -28.53 33.34
CA SER A 399 -49.11 -29.84 32.85
C SER A 399 -48.61 -30.11 31.44
N GLN A 400 -48.25 -31.38 31.17
CA GLN A 400 -48.10 -31.94 29.83
C GLN A 400 -49.47 -32.43 29.35
N LEU A 401 -49.79 -32.19 28.08
CA LEU A 401 -50.07 -33.25 27.11
C LEU A 401 -49.95 -32.69 25.68
#